data_AF-A0AA37GC01-F1
#
_entry.id   AF-A0AA37GC01-F1
#
_cell.length_a   1.000
_cell.length_b   1.000
_cell.length_c   1.000
_cell.angle_alpha   90.00
_cell.angle_beta   90.00
_cell.angle_gamma   90.00
#
_symmetry.space_group_name_H-M   'P 1'
#
loop_
_entity.id
_entity.type
_entity.pdbx_description
1 polymer ?
#
loop_
_entity_poly.entity_id
_entity_poly.type
_entity_poly.pdbx_seq_one_letter_code
_entity_poly.pdbx_strand_id
1 'polypeptide(L)'
;MDSEESDFYGDEETVAGLENRVTSFDVSRWCEENNAVQVNRRVKKEPLDSTKLHNPYAGVPYAWQLTETVDDFLARLPPETTEHSDCLPWIFICNPYIHRKDKCEAQNQRSRGNEDEAPEEESSRLDTLVEGGIERLNILLNFKQGINNTKKSMAAKARETDQEKKAAIQDILDLAHACKIKAGKASIL
;
A
#
# COMPACT_ATOMS: atom_id res chain seq x y z
N MET A 1 -2.71 -40.55 12.40
CA MET A 1 -1.82 -40.24 11.25
C MET A 1 -2.58 -39.16 10.54
N ASP A 2 -2.23 -37.92 10.88
CA ASP A 2 -3.13 -36.78 10.80
C ASP A 2 -2.66 -35.93 9.63
N SER A 3 -3.31 -36.13 8.48
CA SER A 3 -3.15 -35.30 7.29
C SER A 3 -4.21 -34.20 7.33
N GLU A 4 -3.96 -33.17 8.14
CA GLU A 4 -4.61 -31.87 7.96
C GLU A 4 -3.99 -31.21 6.72
N GLU A 5 -4.46 -31.64 5.55
CA GLU A 5 -4.18 -30.99 4.28
C GLU A 5 -4.82 -29.59 4.34
N SER A 6 -3.95 -28.59 4.38
CA SER A 6 -4.23 -27.18 4.53
C SER A 6 -5.25 -26.65 3.50
N ASP A 7 -6.47 -26.30 3.95
CA ASP A 7 -7.52 -25.54 3.22
C ASP A 7 -7.05 -24.16 2.71
N PHE A 8 -5.80 -23.78 2.96
CA PHE A 8 -5.22 -22.51 2.55
C PHE A 8 -5.24 -22.30 1.03
N TYR A 9 -5.08 -23.38 0.25
CA TYR A 9 -5.06 -23.31 -1.21
C TYR A 9 -6.43 -23.56 -1.87
N GLY A 10 -7.47 -23.78 -1.07
CA GLY A 10 -8.79 -24.18 -1.54
C GLY A 10 -8.87 -25.67 -1.90
N ASP A 11 -10.09 -26.21 -1.94
CA ASP A 11 -10.33 -27.57 -2.40
C ASP A 11 -10.05 -27.75 -3.90
N GLU A 12 -9.91 -29.00 -4.33
CA GLU A 12 -9.57 -29.35 -5.73
C GLU A 12 -10.60 -28.79 -6.73
N GLU A 13 -11.87 -28.67 -6.33
CA GLU A 13 -12.94 -28.07 -7.12
C GLU A 13 -12.71 -26.56 -7.31
N THR A 14 -12.35 -25.84 -6.25
CA THR A 14 -12.03 -24.41 -6.29
C THR A 14 -10.80 -24.14 -7.16
N VAL A 15 -9.75 -24.93 -7.00
CA VAL A 15 -8.51 -24.81 -7.81
C VAL A 15 -8.83 -25.02 -9.29
N ALA A 16 -9.51 -26.12 -9.64
CA ALA A 16 -9.89 -26.40 -11.03
C ALA A 16 -10.79 -25.30 -11.62
N GLY A 17 -11.71 -24.75 -10.83
CA GLY A 17 -12.55 -23.62 -11.22
C GLY A 17 -11.75 -22.34 -11.52
N LEU A 18 -10.75 -22.04 -10.69
CA LEU A 18 -9.86 -20.88 -10.89
C LEU A 18 -8.93 -21.07 -12.09
N GLU A 19 -8.35 -22.26 -12.27
CA GLU A 19 -7.52 -22.59 -13.44
C GLU A 19 -8.32 -22.49 -14.74
N ASN A 20 -9.57 -22.98 -14.75
CA ASN A 20 -10.45 -22.85 -15.91
C ASN A 20 -10.80 -21.38 -16.20
N ARG A 21 -10.99 -20.56 -15.16
CA ARG A 21 -11.17 -19.11 -15.33
C ARG A 21 -9.94 -18.45 -15.91
N VAL A 22 -8.74 -18.82 -15.48
CA VAL A 22 -7.48 -18.27 -16.01
C VAL A 22 -7.27 -18.67 -17.47
N THR A 23 -7.49 -19.94 -17.81
CA THR A 23 -7.31 -20.44 -19.18
C THR A 23 -8.34 -19.88 -20.16
N SER A 24 -9.57 -19.63 -19.71
CA SER A 24 -10.62 -19.00 -20.52
C SER A 24 -10.60 -17.47 -20.51
N PHE A 25 -9.76 -16.85 -19.68
CA PHE A 25 -9.70 -15.39 -19.56
C PHE A 25 -9.03 -14.75 -20.78
N ASP A 26 -9.84 -14.07 -21.58
CA ASP A 26 -9.37 -13.31 -22.73
C ASP A 26 -9.01 -11.89 -22.29
N VAL A 27 -7.70 -11.66 -22.08
CA VAL A 27 -7.15 -10.36 -21.67
C VAL A 27 -7.51 -9.26 -22.66
N SER A 28 -7.50 -9.56 -23.96
CA SER A 28 -7.78 -8.57 -25.01
C SER A 28 -9.23 -8.12 -24.94
N ARG A 29 -10.16 -9.08 -24.85
CA ARG A 29 -11.59 -8.80 -24.70
C ARG A 29 -11.91 -8.05 -23.42
N TRP A 30 -11.35 -8.48 -22.28
CA TRP A 30 -11.54 -7.79 -21.01
C TRP A 30 -11.06 -6.33 -21.08
N CYS A 31 -9.91 -6.09 -21.70
CA CYS A 31 -9.36 -4.75 -21.89
C CYS A 31 -10.27 -3.84 -22.72
N GLU A 32 -10.89 -4.38 -23.78
CA GLU A 32 -11.85 -3.67 -24.63
C GLU A 32 -13.15 -3.37 -23.89
N GLU A 33 -13.75 -4.37 -23.24
CA GLU A 33 -15.01 -4.26 -22.50
C GLU A 33 -14.91 -3.26 -21.34
N ASN A 34 -13.78 -3.26 -20.63
CA ASN A 34 -13.57 -2.41 -19.46
C ASN A 34 -12.93 -1.06 -19.80
N ASN A 35 -12.69 -0.77 -21.09
CA ASN A 35 -11.91 0.41 -21.52
C ASN A 35 -10.57 0.52 -20.76
N ALA A 36 -9.96 -0.60 -20.37
CA ALA A 36 -8.75 -0.62 -19.55
C ALA A 36 -7.55 0.03 -20.27
N VAL A 37 -7.55 0.00 -21.61
CA VAL A 37 -6.56 0.67 -22.47
C VAL A 37 -6.89 2.16 -22.66
N GLN A 38 -8.15 2.55 -22.53
CA GLN A 38 -8.58 3.95 -22.51
C GLN A 38 -8.50 4.55 -21.10
N VAL A 39 -7.41 4.31 -20.39
CA VAL A 39 -6.96 5.37 -19.49
C VAL A 39 -6.64 6.53 -20.42
N ASN A 40 -7.58 7.47 -20.57
CA ASN A 40 -7.40 8.79 -21.19
C ASN A 40 -6.41 9.62 -20.36
N ARG A 41 -5.27 9.02 -19.98
CA ARG A 41 -4.10 9.71 -19.54
C ARG A 41 -3.65 10.44 -20.79
N ARG A 42 -4.01 11.72 -20.86
CA ARG A 42 -3.26 12.69 -21.65
C ARG A 42 -1.83 12.58 -21.13
N VAL A 43 -1.05 11.66 -21.69
CA VAL A 43 0.39 11.63 -21.53
C VAL A 43 0.79 12.93 -22.20
N LYS A 44 0.97 13.98 -21.39
CA LYS A 44 1.63 15.18 -21.85
C LYS A 44 2.97 14.68 -22.40
N LYS A 45 3.13 14.67 -23.72
CA LYS A 45 4.43 14.55 -24.38
C LYS A 45 5.18 15.86 -24.14
N GLU A 46 5.34 16.25 -22.88
CA GLU A 46 6.40 17.17 -22.53
C GLU A 46 7.70 16.36 -22.67
N PRO A 47 8.75 16.91 -23.30
CA PRO A 47 10.05 16.25 -23.30
C PRO A 47 10.39 15.88 -21.85
N LEU A 48 10.85 14.65 -21.63
CA LEU A 48 11.34 14.19 -20.34
C LEU A 48 12.55 15.05 -19.97
N ASP A 49 12.30 16.18 -19.33
CA ASP A 49 13.34 16.97 -18.70
C ASP A 49 13.77 16.19 -17.46
N SER A 50 14.79 15.35 -17.62
CA SER A 50 15.30 14.46 -16.58
C SER A 50 15.70 15.21 -15.31
N THR A 51 15.90 16.54 -15.38
CA THR A 51 16.16 17.42 -14.24
C THR A 51 14.96 17.55 -13.28
N LYS A 52 13.74 17.22 -13.72
CA LYS A 52 12.51 17.28 -12.91
C LYS A 52 11.98 15.91 -12.48
N LEU A 53 12.58 14.82 -12.96
CA LEU A 53 12.15 13.47 -12.64
C LEU A 53 12.92 12.95 -11.44
N HIS A 54 12.19 12.35 -10.50
CA HIS A 54 12.76 11.87 -9.24
C HIS A 54 12.73 10.35 -9.19
N ASN A 55 13.88 9.73 -8.89
CA ASN A 55 13.95 8.30 -8.61
C ASN A 55 14.66 8.06 -7.27
N PRO A 56 13.91 7.80 -6.18
CA PRO A 56 14.52 7.48 -4.89
C PRO A 56 15.32 6.16 -4.91
N TYR A 57 15.12 5.32 -5.93
CA TYR A 57 15.83 4.05 -6.11
C TYR A 57 16.92 4.12 -7.19
N ALA A 58 17.44 5.33 -7.46
CA ALA A 58 18.53 5.50 -8.41
C ALA A 58 19.76 4.67 -8.00
N GLY A 59 20.27 3.84 -8.92
CA GLY A 59 21.41 2.95 -8.68
C GLY A 59 21.06 1.65 -7.93
N VAL A 60 19.82 1.45 -7.51
CA VAL A 60 19.37 0.21 -6.86
C VAL A 60 19.13 -0.87 -7.92
N PRO A 61 19.87 -2.01 -7.91
CA PRO A 61 19.81 -3.00 -8.98
C PRO A 61 18.44 -3.63 -9.17
N TYR A 62 17.65 -3.79 -8.12
CA TYR A 62 16.33 -4.41 -8.17
C TYR A 62 15.18 -3.41 -8.41
N ALA A 63 15.52 -2.18 -8.80
CA ALA A 63 14.55 -1.13 -9.10
C ALA A 63 14.69 -0.59 -10.53
N TRP A 64 13.60 -0.02 -11.04
CA TRP A 64 13.57 0.65 -12.33
C TRP A 64 14.39 1.94 -12.30
N GLN A 65 15.19 2.15 -13.35
CA GLN A 65 16.06 3.32 -13.53
C GLN A 65 15.48 4.27 -14.58
N LEU A 66 15.64 5.58 -14.38
CA LEU A 66 15.16 6.58 -15.36
C LEU A 66 15.96 6.56 -16.67
N THR A 67 17.11 5.89 -16.66
CA THR A 67 18.01 5.76 -17.81
C THR A 67 17.69 4.56 -18.70
N GLU A 68 16.79 3.67 -18.29
CA GLU A 68 16.40 2.48 -19.05
C GLU A 68 14.94 2.55 -19.50
N THR A 69 14.62 1.87 -20.61
CA THR A 69 13.23 1.74 -21.05
C THR A 69 12.47 0.70 -20.19
N VAL A 70 11.14 0.67 -20.29
CA VAL A 70 10.34 -0.35 -19.59
C VAL A 70 10.69 -1.75 -20.12
N ASP A 71 10.96 -1.89 -21.41
CA ASP A 71 11.33 -3.17 -22.02
C ASP A 71 12.71 -3.65 -21.53
N ASP A 72 13.70 -2.74 -21.46
CA ASP A 72 15.03 -3.07 -20.92
C ASP A 72 14.95 -3.51 -19.45
N PHE A 73 14.12 -2.81 -18.67
CA PHE A 73 13.87 -3.14 -17.27
C PHE A 73 13.23 -4.52 -17.10
N LEU A 74 12.20 -4.84 -17.89
CA LEU A 74 11.52 -6.14 -17.83
C LEU A 74 12.39 -7.28 -18.37
N ALA A 75 13.29 -7.01 -19.33
CA ALA A 75 14.28 -7.98 -19.79
C ALA A 75 15.31 -8.29 -18.69
N ARG A 76 15.66 -7.29 -17.88
CA ARG A 76 16.62 -7.38 -16.77
C ARG A 76 16.03 -7.99 -15.50
N LEU A 77 14.78 -7.65 -15.18
CA LEU A 77 14.03 -8.10 -14.01
C LEU A 77 12.64 -8.62 -14.41
N PRO A 78 12.56 -9.74 -15.15
CA PRO A 78 11.30 -10.36 -15.51
C PRO A 78 10.59 -10.86 -14.24
N PRO A 79 9.37 -10.38 -13.92
CA PRO A 79 8.68 -10.77 -12.68
C PRO A 79 8.41 -12.27 -12.55
N GLU A 80 8.27 -12.97 -13.67
CA GLU A 80 7.99 -14.42 -13.70
C GLU A 80 9.22 -15.27 -13.32
N THR A 81 10.43 -14.87 -13.74
CA THR A 81 11.63 -15.70 -13.58
C THR A 81 12.65 -15.10 -12.60
N THR A 82 12.41 -13.90 -12.08
CA THR A 82 13.27 -13.29 -11.05
C THR A 82 12.93 -13.91 -9.70
N GLU A 83 13.83 -14.76 -9.18
CA GLU A 83 13.65 -15.36 -7.87
C GLU A 83 13.92 -14.37 -6.72
N HIS A 84 13.16 -14.54 -5.64
CA HIS A 84 13.33 -13.77 -4.40
C HIS A 84 14.63 -14.15 -3.69
N SER A 85 15.37 -13.15 -3.19
CA SER A 85 16.56 -13.35 -2.36
C SER A 85 16.80 -12.17 -1.41
N ASP A 86 17.71 -12.32 -0.44
CA ASP A 86 18.05 -11.25 0.51
C ASP A 86 18.57 -9.97 -0.18
N CYS A 87 19.21 -10.12 -1.35
CA CYS A 87 19.69 -8.99 -2.14
C CYS A 87 18.68 -8.49 -3.20
N LEU A 88 17.58 -9.21 -3.39
CA LEU A 88 16.48 -8.89 -4.31
C LEU A 88 15.14 -9.21 -3.62
N PRO A 89 14.76 -8.42 -2.61
CA PRO A 89 13.56 -8.72 -1.83
C PRO A 89 12.29 -8.45 -2.65
N TRP A 90 12.30 -7.36 -3.42
CA TRP A 90 11.18 -6.87 -4.22
C TRP A 90 11.68 -6.14 -5.46
N ILE A 91 10.85 -6.12 -6.50
CA ILE A 91 11.03 -5.28 -7.68
C ILE A 91 10.32 -3.94 -7.44
N PHE A 92 11.05 -2.84 -7.48
CA PHE A 92 10.49 -1.50 -7.24
C PHE A 92 10.39 -0.67 -8.52
N ILE A 93 9.24 -0.01 -8.71
CA ILE A 93 9.03 0.97 -9.77
C ILE A 93 8.55 2.26 -9.13
N CYS A 94 9.31 3.35 -9.30
CA CYS A 94 8.91 4.66 -8.80
C CYS A 94 8.05 5.40 -9.82
N ASN A 95 7.14 6.24 -9.31
CA ASN A 95 6.48 7.24 -10.14
C ASN A 95 7.37 8.50 -10.19
N PRO A 96 7.98 8.84 -11.35
CA PRO A 96 9.03 9.84 -11.42
C PRO A 96 8.52 11.29 -11.30
N TYR A 97 7.21 11.48 -11.32
CA TYR A 97 6.56 12.79 -11.23
C TYR A 97 6.26 13.24 -9.80
N ILE A 98 6.57 12.41 -8.79
CA ILE A 98 6.34 12.74 -7.38
C ILE A 98 7.67 13.09 -6.74
N HIS A 99 7.76 14.31 -6.21
CA HIS A 99 8.89 14.74 -5.40
C HIS A 99 8.89 14.00 -4.06
N ARG A 100 9.91 13.18 -3.85
CA ARG A 100 10.14 12.43 -2.61
C ARG A 100 11.24 13.11 -1.81
N LYS A 101 11.13 13.10 -0.48
CA LYS A 101 12.22 13.52 0.41
C LYS A 101 13.41 12.59 0.23
N ASP A 102 14.61 13.13 0.40
CA ASP A 102 15.82 12.30 0.43
C ASP A 102 15.71 11.29 1.58
N LYS A 103 16.27 10.08 1.37
CA LYS A 103 16.24 9.01 2.36
C LYS A 103 16.80 9.48 3.71
N CYS A 104 17.83 10.33 3.74
CA CYS A 104 18.39 10.81 5.01
C CYS A 104 17.48 11.78 5.78
N GLU A 105 16.55 12.45 5.10
CA GLU A 105 15.61 13.41 5.68
C GLU A 105 14.21 12.81 5.94
N ALA A 106 13.90 11.68 5.31
CA ALA A 106 12.59 11.05 5.39
C ALA A 106 12.35 10.40 6.78
N GLN A 107 11.23 10.76 7.40
CA GLN A 107 10.83 10.27 8.72
C GLN A 107 10.44 8.80 8.70
N ASN A 108 10.03 8.26 7.55
CA ASN A 108 9.70 6.83 7.39
C ASN A 108 10.90 5.91 7.69
N GLN A 109 12.14 6.39 7.55
CA GLN A 109 13.35 5.65 7.90
C GLN A 109 13.45 5.29 9.39
N ARG A 110 12.70 5.99 10.24
CA ARG A 110 12.65 5.71 11.69
C ARG A 110 11.67 4.59 12.02
N SER A 111 10.85 4.16 11.06
CA SER A 111 9.86 3.10 11.23
C SER A 111 10.39 1.80 10.65
N ARG A 112 10.72 0.85 11.54
CA ARG A 112 11.25 -0.46 11.15
C ARG A 112 10.30 -1.19 10.20
N GLY A 113 10.80 -1.63 9.05
CA GLY A 113 10.04 -2.34 8.01
C GLY A 113 9.31 -1.46 7.00
N ASN A 114 9.55 -0.14 7.02
CA ASN A 114 9.02 0.86 6.08
C ASN A 114 10.13 1.64 5.36
N GLU A 115 11.40 1.24 5.51
CA GLU A 115 12.57 2.01 5.05
C GLU A 115 12.60 2.15 3.52
N ASP A 116 12.19 1.10 2.80
CA ASP A 116 12.19 1.05 1.34
C ASP A 116 10.78 1.11 0.73
N GLU A 117 9.73 1.03 1.57
CA GLU A 117 8.33 1.12 1.16
C GLU A 117 7.79 2.54 1.33
N ALA A 118 7.04 3.01 0.32
CA ALA A 118 6.32 4.29 0.33
C ALA A 118 7.17 5.50 0.76
N PRO A 119 8.23 5.86 0.00
CA PRO A 119 9.12 6.98 0.34
C PRO A 119 8.32 8.28 0.59
N GLU A 120 8.75 9.06 1.58
CA GLU A 120 8.00 10.22 2.04
C GLU A 120 7.91 11.31 0.94
N GLU A 121 6.74 11.93 0.77
CA GLU A 121 6.58 13.07 -0.16
C GLU A 121 7.02 14.37 0.55
N GLU A 122 7.64 15.31 -0.15
CA GLU A 122 8.12 16.58 0.46
C GLU A 122 7.04 17.31 1.27
N SER A 123 5.80 17.28 0.76
CA SER A 123 4.67 17.97 1.37
C SER A 123 3.91 17.16 2.42
N SER A 124 4.37 15.94 2.73
CA SER A 124 3.73 15.11 3.74
C SER A 124 4.19 15.47 5.16
N ARG A 125 3.27 15.28 6.11
CA ARG A 125 3.43 15.66 7.52
C ARG A 125 3.17 14.44 8.42
N LEU A 126 4.14 13.52 8.42
CA LEU A 126 4.01 12.25 9.15
C LEU A 126 3.90 12.47 10.67
N ASP A 127 4.70 13.37 11.22
CA ASP A 127 4.62 13.82 12.61
C ASP A 127 3.20 14.20 13.06
N THR A 128 2.52 15.02 12.28
CA THR A 128 1.17 15.53 12.57
C THR A 128 0.15 14.39 12.54
N LEU A 129 0.29 13.44 11.62
CA LEU A 129 -0.57 12.26 11.58
C LEU A 129 -0.33 11.37 12.80
N VAL A 130 0.94 11.16 13.18
CA VAL A 130 1.28 10.31 14.33
C VAL A 130 0.73 10.91 15.61
N GLU A 131 0.96 12.20 15.85
CA GLU A 131 0.47 12.90 17.04
C GLU A 131 -1.07 12.90 17.09
N GLY A 132 -1.74 13.38 16.03
CA GLY A 132 -3.20 13.43 15.98
C GLY A 132 -3.86 12.05 15.98
N GLY A 133 -3.22 11.05 15.37
CA GLY A 133 -3.67 9.66 15.40
C GLY A 133 -3.61 9.07 16.80
N ILE A 134 -2.51 9.30 17.54
CA ILE A 134 -2.37 8.87 18.94
C ILE A 134 -3.42 9.54 19.81
N GLU A 135 -3.63 10.85 19.67
CA GLU A 135 -4.67 11.57 20.40
C GLU A 135 -6.05 10.97 20.14
N ARG A 136 -6.38 10.72 18.87
CA ARG A 136 -7.69 10.14 18.50
C ARG A 136 -7.90 8.73 19.06
N LEU A 137 -6.85 7.92 19.07
CA LEU A 137 -6.86 6.58 19.67
C LEU A 137 -6.99 6.63 21.20
N ASN A 138 -6.35 7.60 21.87
CA ASN A 138 -6.50 7.82 23.31
C ASN A 138 -7.94 8.21 23.67
N ILE A 139 -8.60 9.05 22.86
CA ILE A 139 -10.02 9.38 23.03
C ILE A 139 -10.89 8.11 22.93
N LEU A 140 -10.64 7.25 21.93
CA LEU A 140 -11.36 5.99 21.77
C LEU A 140 -11.11 5.03 22.94
N LEU A 141 -9.87 4.97 23.46
CA LEU A 141 -9.52 4.16 24.62
C LEU A 141 -10.29 4.61 25.86
N ASN A 142 -10.29 5.92 26.13
CA ASN A 142 -11.02 6.52 27.25
C ASN A 142 -12.53 6.29 27.11
N PHE A 143 -13.09 6.40 25.90
CA PHE A 143 -14.49 6.09 25.63
C PHE A 143 -14.82 4.63 25.96
N LYS A 144 -14.00 3.67 25.50
CA LYS A 144 -14.18 2.24 25.81
C LYS A 144 -14.12 1.95 27.31
N GLN A 145 -13.21 2.60 28.04
CA GLN A 145 -13.14 2.46 29.50
C GLN A 145 -14.39 3.04 30.16
N GLY A 146 -14.82 4.23 29.74
CA GLY A 146 -16.03 4.89 30.23
C GLY A 146 -17.29 4.06 29.98
N ILE A 147 -17.46 3.49 28.78
CA ILE A 147 -18.65 2.72 28.43
C ILE A 147 -18.74 1.41 29.21
N ASN A 148 -17.60 0.79 29.52
CA ASN A 148 -17.54 -0.42 30.33
C ASN A 148 -18.06 -0.17 31.75
N ASN A 149 -17.82 1.02 32.31
CA ASN A 149 -18.29 1.42 33.64
C ASN A 149 -19.78 1.79 33.68
N THR A 150 -20.46 1.91 32.54
CA THR A 150 -21.90 2.22 32.51
C THR A 150 -22.77 1.01 32.84
N LYS A 151 -23.98 1.25 33.34
CA LYS A 151 -25.01 0.22 33.58
C LYS A 151 -25.78 -0.21 32.33
N LYS A 152 -25.32 0.16 31.13
CA LYS A 152 -25.95 -0.20 29.85
C LYS A 152 -25.86 -1.71 29.59
N SER A 153 -26.78 -2.24 28.78
CA SER A 153 -26.73 -3.64 28.35
C SER A 153 -25.48 -3.91 27.49
N MET A 154 -25.01 -5.16 27.47
CA MET A 154 -23.82 -5.55 26.69
C MET A 154 -23.99 -5.25 25.20
N ALA A 155 -25.18 -5.48 24.64
CA ALA A 155 -25.48 -5.16 23.24
C ALA A 155 -25.38 -3.66 22.95
N ALA A 156 -25.88 -2.81 23.87
CA ALA A 156 -25.76 -1.36 23.73
C ALA A 156 -24.30 -0.89 23.81
N LYS A 157 -23.51 -1.43 24.75
CA LYS A 157 -22.07 -1.15 24.87
C LYS A 157 -21.31 -1.52 23.59
N ALA A 158 -21.58 -2.70 23.03
CA ALA A 158 -20.93 -3.17 21.81
C ALA A 158 -21.27 -2.27 20.61
N ARG A 159 -22.55 -1.91 20.42
CA ARG A 159 -23.00 -1.04 19.33
C ARG A 159 -22.35 0.35 19.40
N GLU A 160 -22.36 0.98 20.56
CA GLU A 160 -21.75 2.29 20.76
C GLU A 160 -20.22 2.23 20.57
N THR A 161 -19.57 1.16 21.03
CA THR A 161 -18.13 0.96 20.81
C THR A 161 -17.80 0.80 19.33
N ASP A 162 -18.63 0.06 18.57
CA ASP A 162 -18.42 -0.12 17.14
C ASP A 162 -18.62 1.19 16.37
N GLN A 163 -19.61 1.98 16.76
CA GLN A 163 -19.85 3.31 16.19
C GLN A 163 -18.66 4.25 16.44
N GLU A 164 -18.14 4.31 17.67
CA GLU A 164 -16.97 5.14 17.99
C GLU A 164 -15.69 4.64 17.33
N LYS A 165 -15.52 3.32 17.18
CA LYS A 165 -14.41 2.76 16.39
C LYS A 165 -14.47 3.23 14.94
N LYS A 166 -15.64 3.18 14.30
CA LYS A 166 -15.83 3.63 12.92
C LYS A 166 -15.54 5.11 12.77
N ALA A 167 -16.03 5.94 13.70
CA ALA A 167 -15.72 7.36 13.73
C ALA A 167 -14.21 7.61 13.86
N ALA A 168 -13.53 6.92 14.79
CA ALA A 168 -12.09 7.05 14.96
C ALA A 168 -11.29 6.66 13.72
N ILE A 169 -11.70 5.58 13.03
CA ILE A 169 -11.08 5.18 11.77
C ILE A 169 -11.24 6.28 10.73
N GLN A 170 -12.45 6.83 10.56
CA GLN A 170 -12.69 7.90 9.59
C GLN A 170 -11.86 9.14 9.90
N ASP A 171 -11.83 9.58 11.16
CA ASP A 171 -11.07 10.75 11.58
C ASP A 171 -9.56 10.59 11.30
N ILE A 172 -9.01 9.41 11.55
CA ILE A 172 -7.59 9.10 11.27
C ILE A 172 -7.33 9.06 9.76
N LEU A 173 -8.25 8.50 8.96
CA LEU A 173 -8.11 8.47 7.50
C LEU A 173 -8.20 9.87 6.89
N ASP A 174 -9.11 10.70 7.37
CA ASP A 174 -9.26 12.09 6.93
C ASP A 174 -8.03 12.92 7.30
N LEU A 175 -7.48 12.69 8.51
CA LEU A 175 -6.21 13.28 8.93
C LEU A 175 -5.04 12.82 8.05
N ALA A 176 -4.96 11.53 7.71
CA ALA A 176 -3.93 11.00 6.83
C ALA A 176 -3.99 11.64 5.44
N HIS A 177 -5.20 11.79 4.89
CA HIS A 177 -5.42 12.48 3.63
C HIS A 177 -5.00 13.96 3.70
N ALA A 178 -5.38 14.67 4.77
CA ALA A 178 -4.97 16.06 5.00
C ALA A 178 -3.45 16.22 5.15
N CYS A 179 -2.78 15.24 5.75
CA CYS A 179 -1.32 15.18 5.89
C CYS A 179 -0.60 14.60 4.66
N LYS A 180 -1.33 14.30 3.57
CA LYS A 180 -0.82 13.74 2.30
C LYS A 180 -0.09 12.41 2.47
N ILE A 181 -0.55 11.58 3.39
CA ILE A 181 -0.01 10.25 3.65
C ILE A 181 -0.94 9.24 2.99
N LYS A 182 -0.40 8.48 2.04
CA LYS A 182 -1.17 7.57 1.17
C LYS A 182 -0.98 6.10 1.51
N ALA A 183 0.08 5.79 2.26
CA ALA A 183 0.44 4.44 2.63
C ALA A 183 1.26 4.46 3.92
N GLY A 184 1.24 3.35 4.65
CA GLY A 184 2.03 3.15 5.85
C GLY A 184 1.61 1.88 6.57
N LYS A 185 2.53 1.30 7.34
CA LYS A 185 2.23 0.18 8.24
C LYS A 185 1.99 0.71 9.65
N ALA A 186 0.90 0.26 10.25
CA ALA A 186 0.67 0.48 11.67
C ALA A 186 1.36 -0.65 12.44
N SER A 187 2.47 -0.35 13.10
CA SER A 187 3.09 -1.26 14.06
C SER A 187 2.64 -0.87 15.45
N ILE A 188 1.95 -1.77 16.15
CA ILE A 188 1.71 -1.63 17.58
C ILE A 188 3.05 -1.97 18.24
N LEU A 189 3.66 -0.98 18.90
CA LEU A 189 4.84 -1.18 19.76
C LEU A 189 4.47 -1.97 21.01
#